data_AF-A0A356E4J0-F1
#
_entry.id   AF-A0A356E4J0-F1
#
_cell.length_a   1.000
_cell.length_b   1.000
_cell.length_c   1.000
_cell.angle_alpha   90.00
_cell.angle_beta   90.00
_cell.angle_gamma   90.00
#
_symmetry.space_group_name_H-M   'P 1'
#
loop_
_entity.id
_entity.type
_entity.pdbx_description
1 polymer ?
#
loop_
_entity_poly.entity_id
_entity_poly.type
_entity_poly.pdbx_seq_one_letter_code
_entity_poly.pdbx_strand_id
1 'polypeptide(L)'
;IKKIYQNEIEVLPDTQYWCREVVLYGDDIPWVAARTLISIPLLNDYQELLQLGNMPIGEWLFKQKLERQKMQWSLDKNTQRYARRSLFLIQQMPLLITELFLENSPITR
;
A
#
# COMPACT_ATOMS: atom_id res chain seq x y z
N ILE A 1 -16.23 -5.73 -3.22
CA ILE A 1 -15.35 -4.65 -2.71
C ILE A 1 -14.88 -5.08 -1.33
N LYS A 2 -13.56 -5.19 -1.09
CA LYS A 2 -13.03 -5.58 0.24
C LYS A 2 -13.33 -4.48 1.27
N LYS A 3 -13.51 -4.87 2.54
CA LYS A 3 -13.76 -3.96 3.66
C LYS A 3 -12.61 -2.94 3.80
N ILE A 4 -12.94 -1.66 3.99
CA ILE A 4 -12.00 -0.60 4.40
C ILE A 4 -12.01 -0.55 5.95
N TYR A 5 -10.83 -0.44 6.55
CA TYR A 5 -10.66 -0.43 8.01
C TYR A 5 -10.69 0.99 8.59
N GLN A 6 -11.05 1.12 9.86
CA GLN A 6 -11.22 2.42 10.53
C GLN A 6 -9.98 3.31 10.42
N ASN A 7 -8.80 2.73 10.62
CA ASN A 7 -7.54 3.46 10.48
C ASN A 7 -7.35 3.98 9.04
N GLU A 8 -7.75 3.24 8.02
CA GLU A 8 -7.64 3.68 6.62
C GLU A 8 -8.57 4.87 6.33
N ILE A 9 -9.78 4.88 6.90
CA ILE A 9 -10.75 5.97 6.75
C ILE A 9 -10.20 7.30 7.27
N GLU A 10 -9.38 7.30 8.33
CA GLU A 10 -8.78 8.52 8.89
C GLU A 10 -7.88 9.29 7.91
N VAL A 11 -7.37 8.61 6.87
CA VAL A 11 -6.43 9.19 5.90
C VAL A 11 -6.95 9.17 4.48
N LEU A 12 -8.04 8.46 4.19
CA LEU A 12 -8.62 8.34 2.87
C LEU A 12 -9.78 9.32 2.67
N PRO A 13 -9.83 10.03 1.54
CA PRO A 13 -11.04 10.74 1.13
C PRO A 13 -12.24 9.80 0.98
N ASP A 14 -13.45 10.35 1.15
CA ASP A 14 -14.70 9.60 1.01
C ASP A 14 -15.00 9.28 -0.46
N THR A 15 -14.58 8.09 -0.90
CA THR A 15 -14.83 7.55 -2.24
C THR A 15 -14.70 6.02 -2.23
N GLN A 16 -14.93 5.38 -3.37
CA GLN A 16 -14.74 3.95 -3.53
C GLN A 16 -13.29 3.60 -3.86
N TYR A 17 -12.86 2.45 -3.34
CA TYR A 17 -11.51 1.94 -3.52
C TYR A 17 -11.51 0.49 -3.96
N TRP A 18 -10.60 0.16 -4.87
CA TRP A 18 -10.19 -1.20 -5.15
C TRP A 18 -9.00 -1.57 -4.26
N CYS A 19 -8.98 -2.82 -3.81
CA CYS A 19 -8.00 -3.30 -2.85
C CYS A 19 -7.12 -4.41 -3.45
N ARG A 20 -5.80 -4.18 -3.37
CA ARG A 20 -4.75 -5.12 -3.71
C ARG A 20 -4.01 -5.53 -2.46
N GLU A 21 -3.80 -6.83 -2.26
CA GLU A 21 -2.99 -7.36 -1.16
C GLU A 21 -1.94 -8.30 -1.75
N VAL A 22 -0.69 -8.11 -1.36
CA VAL A 22 0.45 -8.88 -1.87
C VAL A 22 1.43 -9.17 -0.74
N VAL A 23 2.28 -10.17 -0.94
CA VAL A 23 3.43 -10.45 -0.09
C VAL A 23 4.69 -10.25 -0.93
N LEU A 24 5.62 -9.44 -0.43
CA LEU A 24 6.93 -9.24 -1.03
C LEU A 24 7.93 -10.20 -0.39
N TYR A 25 8.67 -10.90 -1.24
CA TYR A 25 9.67 -11.89 -0.86
C TYR A 25 11.07 -11.32 -1.10
N GLY A 26 11.99 -11.55 -0.17
CA GLY A 26 13.43 -11.42 -0.38
C GLY A 26 14.08 -12.76 -0.12
N ASP A 27 14.92 -13.23 -1.05
CA ASP A 27 15.53 -14.57 -1.02
C ASP A 27 14.49 -15.70 -0.79
N ASP A 28 13.35 -15.63 -1.48
CA ASP A 28 12.21 -16.55 -1.34
C ASP A 28 11.57 -16.61 0.07
N ILE A 29 11.89 -15.65 0.93
CA ILE A 29 11.34 -15.53 2.28
C ILE A 29 10.41 -14.31 2.35
N PRO A 30 9.20 -14.44 2.93
CA PRO A 30 8.26 -13.33 3.01
C PRO A 30 8.78 -12.25 3.97
N TRP A 31 8.97 -11.03 3.46
CA TRP A 31 9.49 -9.89 4.22
C TRP A 31 8.42 -8.85 4.52
N VAL A 32 7.51 -8.60 3.59
CA VAL A 32 6.49 -7.54 3.74
C VAL A 32 5.15 -8.03 3.26
N ALA A 33 4.12 -7.93 4.10
CA ALA A 33 2.73 -7.99 3.65
C ALA A 33 2.26 -6.57 3.33
N ALA A 34 1.89 -6.32 2.08
CA ALA A 34 1.49 -5.00 1.61
C ALA A 34 0.02 -5.01 1.19
N ARG A 35 -0.67 -3.94 1.56
CA ARG A 35 -2.06 -3.67 1.18
C ARG A 35 -2.13 -2.29 0.54
N THR A 36 -2.71 -2.24 -0.65
CA THR A 36 -2.89 -1.01 -1.41
C THR A 36 -4.37 -0.77 -1.66
N LEU A 37 -4.85 0.42 -1.33
CA LEU A 37 -6.17 0.92 -1.70
C LEU A 37 -6.02 1.95 -2.80
N ILE A 38 -6.60 1.65 -3.97
CA ILE A 38 -6.53 2.45 -5.18
C ILE A 38 -7.91 3.04 -5.41
N SER A 39 -8.02 4.36 -5.48
CA SER A 39 -9.31 5.00 -5.75
C SER A 39 -9.85 4.59 -7.13
N ILE A 40 -11.18 4.45 -7.25
CA ILE A 40 -11.81 4.07 -8.51
C ILE A 40 -11.48 5.05 -9.66
N PRO A 41 -11.45 6.39 -9.46
CA PRO A 41 -10.98 7.31 -10.49
C PRO A 41 -9.58 6.98 -11.01
N LEU A 42 -8.61 6.74 -10.11
CA LEU A 42 -7.25 6.38 -10.52
C LEU A 42 -7.22 5.06 -11.28
N LEU A 43 -8.03 4.08 -10.85
CA LEU A 43 -8.11 2.78 -11.50
C LEU A 43 -8.72 2.86 -12.91
N ASN A 44 -9.66 3.78 -13.12
CA ASN A 44 -10.28 4.01 -14.42
C ASN A 44 -9.29 4.64 -15.41
N ASP A 45 -8.48 5.58 -14.94
CA ASP A 45 -7.46 6.25 -15.75
C ASP A 45 -6.26 5.34 -16.05
N TYR A 46 -5.96 4.39 -15.15
CA TYR A 46 -4.80 3.50 -15.23
C TYR A 46 -5.21 2.04 -15.05
N GLN A 47 -5.88 1.47 -16.06
CA GLN A 47 -6.37 0.10 -16.01
C GLN A 47 -5.26 -0.95 -15.92
N GLU A 48 -4.02 -0.62 -16.25
CA GLU A 48 -2.86 -1.51 -16.07
C GLU A 48 -2.63 -1.89 -14.60
N LEU A 49 -3.12 -1.09 -13.65
CA LEU A 49 -3.08 -1.40 -12.21
C LEU A 49 -3.81 -2.70 -11.87
N LEU A 50 -4.86 -3.05 -12.63
CA LEU A 50 -5.57 -4.34 -12.51
C LEU A 50 -4.74 -5.52 -13.05
N GLN A 51 -3.85 -5.25 -14.00
CA GLN A 51 -3.05 -6.25 -14.70
C GLN A 51 -1.69 -6.49 -14.06
N LEU A 52 -1.32 -5.71 -13.03
CA LEU A 52 -0.04 -5.83 -12.35
C LEU A 52 0.26 -7.25 -11.85
N GLY A 53 -0.75 -8.08 -11.54
CA GLY A 53 -0.53 -9.48 -11.16
C GLY A 53 0.50 -9.61 -10.03
N ASN A 54 1.61 -10.32 -10.27
CA ASN A 54 2.71 -10.50 -9.32
C ASN A 54 3.77 -9.38 -9.36
N MET A 55 3.63 -8.37 -10.23
CA MET A 55 4.57 -7.26 -10.32
C MET A 55 4.44 -6.33 -9.10
N PRO A 56 5.57 -5.84 -8.56
CA PRO A 56 5.54 -4.86 -7.48
C PRO A 56 4.97 -3.54 -7.98
N ILE A 57 4.01 -2.97 -7.22
CA ILE A 57 3.38 -1.69 -7.59
C ILE A 57 4.38 -0.53 -7.63
N GLY A 58 5.47 -0.61 -6.86
CA GLY A 58 6.48 0.44 -6.78
C GLY A 58 7.08 0.79 -8.15
N GLU A 59 7.32 -0.20 -9.01
CA GLU A 59 7.88 0.03 -10.33
C GLU A 59 6.96 0.90 -11.21
N TRP A 60 5.65 0.68 -11.12
CA TRP A 60 4.66 1.52 -11.80
C TRP A 60 4.52 2.88 -11.11
N LEU A 61 4.44 2.88 -9.77
CA LEU A 61 4.18 4.06 -8.94
C LEU A 61 5.24 5.14 -9.16
N PHE A 62 6.52 4.78 -9.15
CA PHE A 62 7.62 5.74 -9.27
C PHE A 62 7.85 6.26 -10.70
N LYS A 63 7.15 5.71 -11.70
CA LYS A 63 7.11 6.28 -13.06
C LYS A 63 6.10 7.42 -13.19
N GLN A 64 5.20 7.59 -12.21
CA GLN A 64 4.16 8.62 -12.24
C GLN A 64 4.65 9.93 -11.62
N LYS A 65 4.05 11.05 -12.03
CA LYS A 65 4.15 12.31 -11.28
C LYS A 65 3.23 12.21 -10.06
N LEU A 66 3.83 11.99 -8.90
CA LEU A 66 3.12 11.73 -7.65
C LEU A 66 3.48 12.73 -6.55
N GLU A 67 2.53 12.99 -5.67
CA GLU A 67 2.76 13.65 -4.39
C GLU A 67 2.59 12.62 -3.27
N ARG A 68 3.54 12.59 -2.34
CA ARG A 68 3.52 11.67 -1.20
C ARG A 68 3.23 12.44 0.07
N GLN A 69 2.16 12.04 0.76
CA GLN A 69 1.86 12.54 2.11
C GLN A 69 2.81 11.95 3.15
N LYS A 70 2.88 12.56 4.33
CA LYS A 70 3.78 12.13 5.42
C LYS A 70 3.64 10.64 5.72
N MET A 71 4.75 9.93 5.70
CA MET A 71 4.81 8.52 6.09
C MET A 71 4.51 8.39 7.59
N GLN A 72 3.60 7.49 7.92
CA GLN A 72 3.24 7.18 9.30
C GLN A 72 3.74 5.78 9.64
N TRP A 73 4.36 5.64 10.81
CA TRP A 73 4.87 4.39 11.34
C TRP A 73 4.10 3.97 12.57
N SER A 74 4.00 2.67 12.80
CA SER A 74 3.45 2.08 14.01
C SER A 74 4.25 0.82 14.36
N LEU A 75 4.30 0.51 15.65
CA LEU A 75 4.87 -0.72 16.17
C LEU A 75 3.76 -1.44 16.93
N ASP A 76 3.43 -2.66 16.51
CA ASP A 76 2.58 -3.52 17.32
C ASP A 76 3.40 -4.07 18.48
N LYS A 77 3.08 -3.62 19.70
CA LYS A 77 3.79 -4.04 20.93
C LYS A 77 3.64 -5.52 21.24
N ASN A 78 2.59 -6.18 20.76
CA ASN A 78 2.36 -7.59 21.03
C ASN A 78 3.21 -8.48 20.13
N THR A 79 3.28 -8.15 18.84
CA THR A 79 4.04 -8.93 17.86
C THR A 79 5.45 -8.41 17.62
N GLN A 80 5.80 -7.23 18.17
CA GLN A 80 7.05 -6.51 17.90
C GLN A 80 7.28 -6.26 16.40
N ARG A 81 6.20 -6.12 15.63
CA ARG A 81 6.27 -5.88 14.18
C ARG A 81 6.01 -4.42 13.85
N TYR A 82 6.87 -3.88 12.99
CA TYR A 82 6.67 -2.56 12.43
C TYR A 82 5.63 -2.60 11.31
N ALA A 83 4.82 -1.56 11.25
CA ALA A 83 3.98 -1.26 10.12
C ALA A 83 4.17 0.19 9.70
N ARG A 84 3.96 0.48 8.43
CA ARG A 84 3.92 1.85 7.93
C ARG A 84 2.80 2.03 6.92
N ARG A 85 2.40 3.27 6.73
CA ARG A 85 1.50 3.66 5.65
C ARG A 85 1.89 4.99 5.03
N SER A 86 1.48 5.20 3.78
CA SER A 86 1.61 6.47 3.09
C SER A 86 0.49 6.63 2.08
N LEU A 87 -0.15 7.80 2.11
CA LEU A 87 -1.07 8.22 1.05
C LEU A 87 -0.26 8.87 -0.08
N PHE A 88 -0.52 8.41 -1.30
CA PHE A 88 0.00 8.97 -2.53
C PHE A 88 -1.14 9.61 -3.30
N LEU A 89 -0.85 10.71 -3.97
CA LEU A 89 -1.77 11.39 -4.87
C LEU A 89 -1.14 11.39 -6.27
N ILE A 90 -1.83 10.82 -7.24
CA ILE A 90 -1.47 10.90 -8.67
C ILE A 90 -2.57 11.69 -9.33
N GLN A 91 -2.24 12.87 -9.86
CA GLN A 91 -3.25 13.81 -10.38
C GLN A 91 -4.40 14.07 -9.39
N GLN A 92 -4.06 14.26 -8.10
CA GLN A 92 -5.02 14.40 -6.98
C GLN A 92 -5.87 13.15 -6.67
N MET A 93 -5.68 12.03 -7.38
CA MET A 93 -6.40 10.79 -7.13
C MET A 93 -5.67 9.94 -6.07
N PRO A 94 -6.35 9.50 -5.00
CA PRO A 94 -5.69 8.86 -3.88
C PRO A 94 -5.34 7.40 -4.13
N LEU A 95 -4.16 7.02 -3.61
CA LEU A 95 -3.64 5.66 -3.52
C LEU A 95 -2.96 5.49 -2.16
N LEU A 96 -3.52 4.67 -1.27
CA LEU A 96 -2.93 4.38 0.05
C LEU A 96 -2.14 3.07 -0.01
N ILE A 97 -0.88 3.10 0.42
CA ILE A 97 -0.07 1.90 0.62
C ILE A 97 0.16 1.71 2.11
N THR A 98 -0.12 0.51 2.59
CA THR A 98 0.19 0.04 3.94
C THR A 98 1.10 -1.18 3.84
N GLU A 99 2.13 -1.22 4.66
CA GLU A 99 3.14 -2.29 4.68
C GLU A 99 3.32 -2.76 6.12
N LEU A 100 3.22 -4.07 6.33
CA LEU A 100 3.58 -4.76 7.57
C LEU A 100 4.89 -5.51 7.35
N PHE A 101 5.90 -5.19 8.15
CA PHE A 101 7.19 -5.88 8.12
C PHE A 101 7.09 -7.18 8.92
N LEU A 102 7.33 -8.30 8.23
CA LEU A 102 7.27 -9.64 8.79
C LEU A 102 8.59 -9.99 9.49
N GLU A 103 8.60 -11.09 10.25
CA GLU A 103 9.71 -11.49 11.12
C GLU A 103 11.07 -11.58 10.42
N ASN A 104 11.06 -11.96 9.15
CA ASN A 104 12.28 -12.13 8.34
C ASN A 104 12.74 -10.85 7.64
N SER A 105 12.00 -9.75 7.80
CA SER A 105 12.37 -8.47 7.21
C SER A 105 13.71 -7.97 7.78
N PRO A 106 14.58 -7.35 6.97
CA PRO A 106 15.78 -6.70 7.48
C PRO A 106 15.50 -5.58 8.50
N ILE A 107 14.30 -5.00 8.48
CA ILE A 107 13.87 -3.95 9.42
C ILE A 107 13.54 -4.49 10.81
N THR A 108 13.27 -5.79 10.94
CA THR A 108 12.98 -6.43 12.23
C THR A 108 14.21 -7.04 12.90
N ARG A 109 15.40 -6.82 12.34
CA ARG A 109 16.70 -7.28 12.87
C ARG A 109 17.51 -6.14 13.46
#